data_AF-A0AA36HTV8-F1
#
_entry.id   AF-A0AA36HTV8-F1
#
_cell.length_a   1.000
_cell.length_b   1.000
_cell.length_c   1.000
_cell.angle_alpha   90.00
_cell.angle_beta   90.00
_cell.angle_gamma   90.00
#
_symmetry.space_group_name_H-M   'P 1'
#
loop_
_entity.id
_entity.type
_entity.pdbx_description
1 polymer ?
#
loop_
_entity_poly.entity_id
_entity_poly.type
_entity_poly.pdbx_seq_one_letter_code
_entity_poly.pdbx_strand_id
1 'polypeptide(L)'
;MKDLLVGIFADSTVPEQLRKPSLSSVQPSFVEYGDGLVLAKGFDMDRALQDYEETLQDMLENGGFANPAVGQICAGLASLYDAKAGISKDAKFYDRAVEYIAMMQQAMQSGMGEAAMYDPTFLHLEGRKQKILRKKQRRLAKGPPGPELQQLLNQRPERRKE
;
A
#
# COMPACT_ATOMS: atom_id res chain seq x y z
N MET A 1 37.73 8.58 -8.38
CA MET A 1 37.04 8.74 -7.08
C MET A 1 35.95 9.79 -7.31
N LYS A 2 34.66 9.46 -7.12
CA LYS A 2 33.57 10.45 -7.32
C LYS A 2 33.62 11.42 -6.15
N ASP A 3 33.84 12.70 -6.43
CA ASP A 3 33.89 13.74 -5.41
C ASP A 3 32.46 14.01 -4.90
N LEU A 4 32.20 13.60 -3.66
CA LEU A 4 30.90 13.71 -3.00
C LEU A 4 30.62 15.14 -2.50
N LEU A 5 31.60 16.04 -2.57
CA LEU A 5 31.49 17.41 -2.04
C LEU A 5 31.01 18.44 -3.08
N VAL A 6 30.89 18.04 -4.35
CA VAL A 6 30.57 18.90 -5.51
C VAL A 6 29.16 19.54 -5.45
N GLY A 7 28.31 19.16 -4.49
CA GLY A 7 26.99 19.78 -4.29
C GLY A 7 26.83 20.60 -3.01
N ILE A 8 27.82 20.61 -2.11
CA ILE A 8 27.69 21.22 -0.76
C ILE A 8 28.36 22.60 -0.69
N PHE A 9 29.50 22.79 -1.38
CA PHE A 9 30.33 24.00 -1.24
C PHE A 9 30.64 24.72 -2.56
N ALA A 10 30.07 24.29 -3.69
CA ALA A 10 30.31 24.93 -4.98
C ALA A 10 29.16 25.87 -5.35
N ASP A 11 29.47 27.15 -5.59
CA ASP A 11 28.58 28.16 -6.18
C ASP A 11 28.26 27.89 -7.67
N SER A 12 28.60 26.72 -8.19
CA SER A 12 28.42 26.33 -9.58
C SER A 12 27.37 25.25 -9.74
N THR A 13 26.66 25.33 -10.86
CA THR A 13 25.53 24.49 -11.25
C THR A 13 25.73 23.01 -10.95
N VAL A 14 24.97 22.49 -9.98
CA VAL A 14 24.93 21.05 -9.65
C VAL A 14 24.63 20.24 -10.91
N PRO A 15 25.50 19.26 -11.29
CA PRO A 15 25.26 18.36 -12.42
C PRO A 15 23.89 17.69 -12.29
N GLU A 16 23.16 17.58 -13.41
CA GLU A 16 21.79 17.10 -13.40
C GLU A 16 21.64 15.69 -12.81
N GLN A 17 22.69 14.85 -12.90
CA GLN A 17 22.72 13.52 -12.30
C GLN A 17 22.84 13.52 -10.76
N LEU A 18 23.29 14.63 -10.16
CA LEU A 18 23.46 14.81 -8.72
C LEU A 18 22.38 15.71 -8.11
N ARG A 19 21.51 16.30 -8.93
CA ARG A 19 20.35 17.04 -8.44
C ARG A 19 19.39 16.05 -7.79
N LYS A 20 19.03 16.33 -6.54
CA LYS A 20 17.92 15.61 -5.89
C LYS A 20 16.68 15.81 -6.77
N PRO A 21 16.03 14.74 -7.25
CA PRO A 21 14.80 14.88 -8.01
C PRO A 21 13.79 15.71 -7.23
N SER A 22 13.04 16.56 -7.93
CA SER A 22 12.07 17.46 -7.32
C SER A 22 11.13 16.67 -6.39
N LEU A 23 10.79 17.21 -5.22
CA LEU A 23 9.87 16.54 -4.30
C LEU A 23 8.56 16.13 -5.01
N SER A 24 8.10 16.92 -5.98
CA SER A 24 6.92 16.63 -6.81
C SER A 24 7.05 15.40 -7.72
N SER A 25 8.27 15.01 -8.12
CA SER A 25 8.52 13.84 -8.98
C SER A 25 8.79 12.56 -8.20
N VAL A 26 9.04 12.65 -6.89
CA VAL A 26 9.36 11.48 -6.03
C VAL A 26 8.27 11.19 -5.01
N GLN A 27 7.67 12.24 -4.45
CA GLN A 27 6.64 12.10 -3.44
C GLN A 27 5.26 12.10 -4.10
N PRO A 28 4.30 11.34 -3.54
CA PRO A 28 2.90 11.47 -3.92
C PRO A 28 2.50 12.94 -3.78
N SER A 29 2.24 13.60 -4.90
CA SER A 29 1.85 15.01 -4.91
C SER A 29 0.36 15.09 -5.19
N PHE A 30 -0.32 15.95 -4.45
CA PHE A 30 -1.72 16.22 -4.67
C PHE A 30 -1.84 17.27 -5.77
N VAL A 31 -2.31 16.86 -6.94
CA VAL A 31 -2.54 17.76 -8.08
C VAL A 31 -4.00 18.15 -8.12
N GLU A 32 -4.24 19.45 -8.10
CA GLU A 32 -5.56 20.04 -8.26
C GLU A 32 -5.83 20.23 -9.75
N TYR A 33 -6.85 19.56 -10.27
CA TYR A 33 -7.16 19.56 -11.71
C TYR A 33 -8.09 20.72 -12.13
N GLY A 34 -8.17 21.79 -11.33
CA GLY A 34 -9.00 22.97 -11.62
C GLY A 34 -10.48 22.81 -11.24
N ASP A 35 -10.98 21.59 -11.06
CA ASP A 35 -12.37 21.30 -10.65
C ASP A 35 -12.55 21.20 -9.11
N GLY A 36 -11.56 21.63 -8.32
CA GLY A 36 -11.51 21.42 -6.86
C GLY A 36 -11.25 19.96 -6.43
N LEU A 37 -11.01 19.07 -7.40
CA LEU A 37 -10.64 17.68 -7.17
C LEU A 37 -9.12 17.57 -7.01
N VAL A 38 -8.72 17.17 -5.81
CA VAL A 38 -7.33 16.93 -5.43
C VAL A 38 -7.03 15.44 -5.55
N LEU A 39 -6.16 15.05 -6.49
CA LEU A 39 -5.80 13.65 -6.75
C LEU A 39 -4.32 13.43 -6.50
N ALA A 40 -3.97 12.31 -5.86
CA ALA A 40 -2.59 11.89 -5.71
C ALA A 40 -2.00 11.52 -7.09
N LYS A 41 -1.09 12.34 -7.60
CA LYS A 41 -0.25 12.07 -8.77
C LYS A 41 0.99 11.30 -8.32
N GLY A 42 1.30 10.21 -9.03
CA GLY A 42 2.51 9.41 -8.78
C GLY A 42 2.42 8.38 -7.65
N PHE A 43 1.22 8.10 -7.11
CA PHE A 43 1.07 7.01 -6.14
C PHE A 43 1.09 5.65 -6.86
N ASP A 44 2.29 5.10 -6.98
CA ASP A 44 2.53 3.75 -7.50
C ASP A 44 2.14 2.73 -6.41
N MET A 45 0.91 2.19 -6.54
CA MET A 45 0.41 1.19 -5.59
C MET A 45 1.21 -0.09 -5.62
N ASP A 46 1.81 -0.45 -6.74
CA ASP A 46 2.51 -1.72 -6.90
C ASP A 46 3.87 -1.64 -6.23
N ARG A 47 4.58 -0.51 -6.41
CA ARG A 47 5.79 -0.21 -5.65
C ARG A 47 5.51 -0.09 -4.14
N ALA A 48 4.45 0.59 -3.73
CA ALA A 48 4.10 0.70 -2.32
C ALA A 48 3.80 -0.67 -1.69
N LEU A 49 3.12 -1.57 -2.42
CA LEU A 49 2.91 -2.94 -1.95
C LEU A 49 4.23 -3.69 -1.78
N GLN A 50 5.14 -3.59 -2.75
CA GLN A 50 6.46 -4.21 -2.67
C GLN A 50 7.26 -3.70 -1.48
N ASP A 51 7.38 -2.38 -1.32
CA ASP A 51 8.15 -1.76 -0.23
C ASP A 51 7.62 -2.19 1.15
N TYR A 52 6.28 -2.27 1.30
CA TYR A 52 5.66 -2.71 2.54
C TYR A 52 5.81 -4.22 2.79
N GLU A 53 5.80 -5.05 1.74
CA GLU A 53 6.02 -6.50 1.86
C GLU A 53 7.47 -6.82 2.24
N GLU A 54 8.45 -6.15 1.62
CA GLU A 54 9.87 -6.26 1.98
C GLU A 54 10.09 -5.83 3.43
N THR A 55 9.52 -4.68 3.82
CA THR A 55 9.60 -4.18 5.20
C THR A 55 8.96 -5.15 6.20
N LEU A 56 7.83 -5.76 5.84
CA LEU A 56 7.17 -6.74 6.70
C LEU A 56 8.04 -7.99 6.89
N GLN A 57 8.68 -8.47 5.83
CA GLN A 57 9.60 -9.60 5.89
C GLN A 57 10.77 -9.30 6.83
N ASP A 58 11.43 -8.15 6.66
CA ASP A 58 12.54 -7.74 7.52
C ASP A 58 12.12 -7.63 8.99
N MET A 59 10.92 -7.11 9.26
CA MET A 59 10.40 -7.00 10.63
C MET A 59 10.09 -8.36 11.25
N LEU A 60 9.56 -9.30 10.47
CA LEU A 60 9.27 -10.65 10.93
C LEU A 60 10.56 -11.45 11.19
N GLU A 61 11.58 -11.29 10.35
CA GLU A 61 12.88 -11.95 10.55
C GLU A 61 13.60 -11.44 11.81
N ASN A 62 13.54 -10.13 12.08
CA ASN A 62 14.24 -9.52 13.21
C ASN A 62 13.50 -9.61 14.55
N GLY A 63 12.17 -9.54 14.55
CA GLY A 63 11.38 -9.41 15.78
C GLY A 63 10.10 -10.25 15.82
N GLY A 64 9.83 -11.03 14.78
CA GLY A 64 8.61 -11.84 14.67
C GLY A 64 7.33 -11.03 14.83
N PHE A 65 6.26 -11.70 15.23
CA PHE A 65 4.93 -11.09 15.44
C PHE A 65 4.82 -10.24 16.71
N ALA A 66 5.82 -10.29 17.60
CA ALA A 66 5.87 -9.45 18.79
C ALA A 66 6.31 -8.01 18.48
N ASN A 67 6.85 -7.76 17.28
CA ASN A 67 7.28 -6.43 16.88
C ASN A 67 6.06 -5.50 16.70
N PRO A 68 5.98 -4.36 17.43
CA PRO A 68 4.84 -3.46 17.39
C PRO A 68 4.60 -2.84 15.99
N ALA A 69 5.63 -2.79 15.14
CA ALA A 69 5.52 -2.24 13.79
C ALA A 69 4.79 -3.21 12.83
N VAL A 70 4.83 -4.52 13.06
CA VAL A 70 4.20 -5.54 12.19
C VAL A 70 2.70 -5.27 12.04
N GLY A 71 2.02 -4.95 13.14
CA GLY A 71 0.59 -4.62 13.11
C GLY A 71 0.28 -3.39 12.24
N GLN A 72 1.14 -2.38 12.27
CA GLN A 72 0.97 -1.15 11.49
C GLN A 72 1.21 -1.39 9.99
N ILE A 73 2.27 -2.13 9.65
CA ILE A 73 2.58 -2.47 8.25
C ILE A 73 1.47 -3.34 7.65
N CYS A 74 1.01 -4.37 8.37
CA CYS A 74 -0.13 -5.19 7.94
C CYS A 74 -1.42 -4.37 7.76
N ALA A 75 -1.66 -3.34 8.59
CA ALA A 75 -2.80 -2.44 8.42
C ALA A 75 -2.71 -1.63 7.12
N GLY A 76 -1.51 -1.18 6.76
CA GLY A 76 -1.21 -0.52 5.50
C GLY A 76 -1.47 -1.45 4.32
N LEU A 77 -0.87 -2.65 4.34
CA LEU A 77 -1.04 -3.68 3.30
C LEU A 77 -2.50 -4.07 3.10
N ALA A 78 -3.25 -4.32 4.18
CA ALA A 78 -4.68 -4.64 4.10
C ALA A 78 -5.50 -3.52 3.44
N SER A 79 -5.11 -2.25 3.64
CA SER A 79 -5.78 -1.09 3.05
C SER A 79 -5.43 -0.92 1.57
N LEU A 80 -4.15 -1.09 1.23
CA LEU A 80 -3.67 -1.05 -0.15
C LEU A 80 -4.29 -2.18 -0.99
N TYR A 81 -4.37 -3.40 -0.45
CA TYR A 81 -4.99 -4.52 -1.14
C TYR A 81 -6.53 -4.35 -1.29
N ASP A 82 -7.25 -3.82 -0.30
CA ASP A 82 -8.69 -3.50 -0.46
C ASP A 82 -8.91 -2.43 -1.54
N ALA A 83 -8.04 -1.41 -1.60
CA ALA A 83 -8.08 -0.38 -2.64
C ALA A 83 -7.77 -0.96 -4.03
N LYS A 84 -6.70 -1.75 -4.14
CA LYS A 84 -6.30 -2.43 -5.39
C LYS A 84 -7.40 -3.36 -5.89
N ALA A 85 -8.04 -4.13 -5.00
CA ALA A 85 -9.19 -4.99 -5.31
C ALA A 85 -10.42 -4.18 -5.79
N GLY A 86 -10.57 -2.94 -5.34
CA GLY A 86 -11.58 -2.02 -5.82
C GLY A 86 -11.32 -1.55 -7.26
N ILE A 87 -10.06 -1.27 -7.58
CA ILE A 87 -9.59 -0.75 -8.87
C ILE A 87 -9.52 -1.85 -9.93
N SER A 88 -8.76 -2.91 -9.68
CA SER A 88 -8.56 -4.03 -10.61
C SER A 88 -9.79 -4.92 -10.73
N LYS A 89 -10.72 -4.81 -9.77
CA LYS A 89 -11.93 -5.63 -9.66
C LYS A 89 -11.64 -7.15 -9.54
N ASP A 90 -10.42 -7.53 -9.19
CA ASP A 90 -10.06 -8.93 -8.93
C ASP A 90 -10.41 -9.34 -7.50
N ALA A 91 -11.00 -10.53 -7.34
CA ALA A 91 -11.34 -11.11 -6.06
C ALA A 91 -10.11 -11.51 -5.24
N LYS A 92 -8.99 -11.87 -5.89
CA LYS A 92 -7.76 -12.35 -5.24
C LYS A 92 -7.14 -11.31 -4.30
N PHE A 93 -7.26 -10.03 -4.63
CA PHE A 93 -6.73 -8.97 -3.76
C PHE A 93 -7.53 -8.80 -2.47
N TYR A 94 -8.82 -9.17 -2.44
CA TYR A 94 -9.55 -9.21 -1.17
C TYR A 94 -9.06 -10.36 -0.26
N ASP A 95 -8.58 -11.46 -0.83
CA ASP A 95 -7.99 -12.57 -0.06
C ASP A 95 -6.70 -12.14 0.62
N ARG A 96 -5.80 -11.50 -0.14
CA ARG A 96 -4.59 -10.88 0.43
C ARG A 96 -4.92 -9.88 1.54
N ALA A 97 -5.90 -9.01 1.34
CA ALA A 97 -6.30 -8.07 2.40
C ALA A 97 -6.79 -8.78 3.68
N VAL A 98 -7.49 -9.90 3.55
CA VAL A 98 -7.94 -10.71 4.70
C VAL A 98 -6.76 -11.41 5.38
N GLU A 99 -5.79 -11.92 4.63
CA GLU A 99 -4.55 -12.51 5.15
C GLU A 99 -3.82 -11.50 6.05
N TYR A 100 -3.60 -10.26 5.59
CA TYR A 100 -2.92 -9.25 6.41
C TYR A 100 -3.72 -8.85 7.65
N ILE A 101 -5.06 -8.82 7.60
CA ILE A 101 -5.87 -8.60 8.81
C ILE A 101 -5.70 -9.74 9.80
N ALA A 102 -5.62 -10.99 9.32
CA ALA A 102 -5.33 -12.13 10.18
C ALA A 102 -3.92 -12.05 10.80
N MET A 103 -2.92 -11.59 10.04
CA MET A 103 -1.57 -11.33 10.58
C MET A 103 -1.57 -10.23 11.64
N MET A 104 -2.40 -9.17 11.51
CA MET A 104 -2.57 -8.17 12.57
C MET A 104 -3.15 -8.79 13.84
N GLN A 105 -4.18 -9.64 13.70
CA GLN A 105 -4.78 -10.35 14.83
C GLN A 105 -3.75 -11.25 15.52
N GLN A 106 -2.91 -11.94 14.75
CA GLN A 106 -1.81 -12.76 15.27
C GLN A 106 -0.76 -11.91 16.00
N ALA A 107 -0.39 -10.74 15.47
CA ALA A 107 0.53 -9.83 16.14
C ALA A 107 -0.04 -9.34 17.50
N MET A 108 -1.32 -9.00 17.54
CA MET A 108 -2.01 -8.62 18.78
C MET A 108 -2.03 -9.77 19.80
N GLN A 109 -2.36 -10.99 19.36
CA GLN A 109 -2.32 -12.18 20.21
C GLN A 109 -0.91 -12.51 20.70
N SER A 110 0.13 -12.23 19.89
CA SER A 110 1.53 -12.44 20.30
C SER A 110 1.94 -11.50 21.43
N GLY A 111 1.40 -10.28 21.47
CA GLY A 111 1.69 -9.29 22.52
C GLY A 111 0.82 -9.42 23.78
N MET A 112 -0.48 -9.67 23.61
CA MET A 112 -1.47 -9.65 24.71
C MET A 112 -2.03 -11.04 25.08
N GLY A 113 -1.64 -12.10 24.36
CA GLY A 113 -2.19 -13.44 24.54
C GLY A 113 -3.67 -13.53 24.16
N GLU A 114 -4.40 -14.45 24.79
CA GLU A 114 -5.84 -14.66 24.55
C GLU A 114 -6.69 -13.45 24.94
N ALA A 115 -6.19 -12.57 25.81
CA ALA A 115 -6.88 -11.33 26.20
C ALA A 115 -7.06 -10.38 25.01
N ALA A 116 -6.26 -10.50 23.96
CA ALA A 116 -6.39 -9.72 22.74
C ALA A 116 -7.79 -9.81 22.11
N MET A 117 -8.50 -10.93 22.27
CA MET A 117 -9.82 -11.15 21.64
C MET A 117 -10.90 -10.20 22.18
N TYR A 118 -10.72 -9.69 23.39
CA TYR A 118 -11.66 -8.75 24.03
C TYR A 118 -11.29 -7.29 23.78
N ASP A 119 -10.13 -7.02 23.17
CA ASP A 119 -9.71 -5.66 22.86
C ASP A 119 -10.62 -5.03 21.78
N PRO A 120 -11.06 -3.77 21.95
CA PRO A 120 -11.89 -3.10 20.97
C PRO A 120 -11.27 -3.07 19.56
N THR A 121 -9.95 -3.00 19.46
CA THR A 121 -9.23 -3.03 18.18
C THR A 121 -9.38 -4.38 17.50
N PHE A 122 -9.30 -5.48 18.24
CA PHE A 122 -9.46 -6.82 17.69
C PHE A 122 -10.87 -7.05 17.12
N LEU A 123 -11.89 -6.59 17.86
CA LEU A 123 -13.29 -6.63 17.41
C LEU A 123 -13.51 -5.76 16.16
N HIS A 124 -12.87 -4.59 16.10
CA HIS A 124 -12.89 -3.75 14.90
C HIS A 124 -12.26 -4.45 13.68
N LEU A 125 -11.13 -5.15 13.88
CA LEU A 125 -10.48 -5.94 12.83
C LEU A 125 -11.35 -7.09 12.33
N GLU A 126 -12.04 -7.81 13.22
CA GLU A 126 -13.04 -8.81 12.82
C GLU A 126 -14.17 -8.18 11.99
N GLY A 127 -14.73 -7.05 12.43
CA GLY A 127 -15.74 -6.33 11.67
C GLY A 127 -15.25 -5.92 10.27
N ARG A 128 -14.01 -5.44 10.17
CA ARG A 128 -13.37 -5.08 8.90
C ARG A 128 -13.17 -6.30 8.00
N LYS A 129 -12.69 -7.42 8.55
CA LYS A 129 -12.52 -8.70 7.84
C LYS A 129 -13.84 -9.18 7.25
N GLN A 130 -14.91 -9.18 8.04
CA GLN A 130 -16.25 -9.56 7.56
C GLN A 130 -16.75 -8.63 6.45
N LYS A 131 -16.47 -7.33 6.54
CA LYS A 131 -16.82 -6.35 5.48
C LYS A 131 -16.08 -6.67 4.17
N ILE A 132 -14.80 -7.02 4.23
CA ILE A 132 -14.01 -7.39 3.05
C ILE A 132 -14.52 -8.69 2.44
N LEU A 133 -14.84 -9.70 3.25
CA LEU A 133 -15.42 -10.96 2.77
C LEU A 133 -16.76 -10.73 2.06
N ARG A 134 -17.62 -9.85 2.59
CA ARG A 134 -18.87 -9.45 1.92
C ARG A 134 -18.60 -8.74 0.59
N LYS A 135 -17.58 -7.88 0.51
CA LYS A 135 -17.16 -7.26 -0.76
C LYS A 135 -16.74 -8.34 -1.77
N LYS A 136 -15.91 -9.30 -1.36
CA LYS A 136 -15.48 -10.44 -2.19
C LYS A 136 -16.68 -11.24 -2.71
N GLN A 137 -17.60 -11.64 -1.84
CA GLN A 137 -18.81 -12.39 -2.23
C GLN A 137 -19.65 -11.62 -3.25
N ARG A 138 -19.85 -10.31 -3.05
CA ARG A 138 -20.55 -9.44 -4.02
C ARG A 138 -19.83 -9.34 -5.36
N ARG A 139 -18.50 -9.47 -5.39
CA ARG A 139 -17.72 -9.48 -6.63
C ARG A 139 -17.86 -10.82 -7.36
N LEU A 140 -17.73 -11.92 -6.63
CA LEU A 140 -17.93 -13.26 -7.19
C LEU A 140 -19.33 -13.42 -7.78
N ALA A 141 -20.36 -12.92 -7.08
CA ALA A 141 -21.74 -12.95 -7.57
C ALA A 141 -21.98 -12.08 -8.82
N LYS A 142 -21.18 -11.03 -9.03
CA LYS A 142 -21.27 -10.17 -10.22
C LYS A 142 -20.52 -10.73 -11.44
N GLY A 143 -19.71 -11.78 -11.25
CA GLY A 143 -18.89 -12.36 -12.30
C GLY A 143 -17.66 -11.50 -12.65
N PRO A 144 -16.77 -12.01 -13.53
CA PRO A 144 -15.58 -11.28 -13.96
C PRO A 144 -15.99 -9.99 -14.71
N PRO A 145 -15.19 -8.91 -14.61
CA PRO A 145 -15.44 -7.70 -15.39
C PRO A 145 -15.49 -8.04 -16.89
N GLY A 146 -16.41 -7.41 -17.63
CA GLY A 146 -16.52 -7.63 -19.07
C GLY A 146 -15.21 -7.35 -19.82
N PRO A 147 -15.00 -7.95 -21.01
CA PRO A 147 -13.74 -7.91 -21.73
C PRO A 147 -13.28 -6.48 -22.07
N GLU A 148 -14.21 -5.58 -22.37
CA GLU A 148 -13.96 -4.16 -22.63
C GLU A 148 -13.41 -3.43 -21.39
N LEU A 149 -13.94 -3.76 -20.21
CA LEU A 149 -13.49 -3.17 -18.96
C LEU A 149 -12.16 -3.78 -18.50
N GLN A 150 -11.88 -5.04 -18.82
CA GLN A 150 -10.56 -5.65 -18.64
C GLN A 150 -9.51 -4.98 -19.55
N GLN A 151 -9.86 -4.70 -20.80
CA GLN A 151 -8.98 -3.96 -21.71
C GLN A 151 -8.69 -2.56 -21.18
N LEU A 152 -9.69 -1.82 -20.68
CA LEU A 152 -9.47 -0.50 -20.07
C LEU A 152 -8.64 -0.54 -18.78
N LEU A 153 -8.78 -1.60 -17.98
CA LEU A 153 -7.95 -1.80 -16.78
C LEU A 153 -6.50 -2.13 -17.15
N ASN A 154 -6.28 -2.92 -18.20
CA ASN A 154 -4.94 -3.27 -18.70
C ASN A 154 -4.30 -2.13 -19.50
N GLN A 155 -5.10 -1.29 -20.15
CA GLN A 155 -4.67 -0.12 -20.92
C GLN A 155 -4.54 1.13 -20.05
N ARG A 156 -4.89 1.09 -18.76
CA ARG A 156 -4.63 2.20 -17.85
C ARG A 156 -3.11 2.41 -17.88
N PRO A 157 -2.62 3.50 -18.52
CA PRO A 157 -1.20 3.71 -18.52
C PRO A 157 -0.83 3.93 -17.06
N GLU A 158 0.16 3.20 -16.55
CA GLU A 158 0.96 3.77 -15.47
C GLU A 158 1.33 5.16 -15.96
N ARG A 159 0.70 6.19 -15.36
CA ARG A 159 0.76 7.55 -15.89
C ARG A 159 2.25 7.85 -16.05
N ARG A 160 2.67 8.00 -17.32
CA ARG A 160 4.06 8.04 -17.72
C ARG A 160 4.81 8.95 -16.76
N LYS A 161 5.98 8.46 -16.33
CA LYS A 161 7.01 9.23 -15.64
C LYS A 161 7.37 10.42 -16.55
N GLU A 162 6.63 11.51 -16.43
CA GLU A 162 6.97 12.83 -16.95
C GLU A 162 7.54 13.67 -15.81
#